data_AF-A0AAV2YC40-F1
#
_entry.id   AF-A0AAV2YC40-F1
#
_cell.length_a   1.000
_cell.length_b   1.000
_cell.length_c   1.000
_cell.angle_alpha   90.00
_cell.angle_beta   90.00
_cell.angle_gamma   90.00
#
_symmetry.space_group_name_H-M   'P 1'
#
loop_
_entity.id
_entity.type
_entity.pdbx_description
1 polymer ?
#
loop_
_entity_poly.entity_id
_entity_poly.type
_entity_poly.pdbx_seq_one_letter_code
_entity_poly.pdbx_strand_id
1 'polypeptide(L)'
;MCAATVAPRDKEPLRARAELYAPTRLSTKVQRLFFTRTLVTDIIAQQCTLLVYAAARTSMPLRENALPRVGILGGGHIGCAVAVKLLKSDFPASNIAISTRQPDRVLKCDALQSPQHLALFQAVPRYYDNVRLCKESDVLVLCMPPSQLKSVSIQIKHALALPDCATLVISTLCGATLESLQKACGTRLLVKTRVNVPRLVGLLDMSHGAIGIAAEELGESRF
;
A
#
# COMPACT_ATOMS: atom_id res chain seq x y z
N MET A 1 -26.69 16.87 -62.25
CA MET A 1 -27.73 16.65 -61.21
C MET A 1 -27.12 15.74 -60.15
N CYS A 2 -26.37 16.31 -59.21
CA CYS A 2 -26.77 16.78 -57.86
C CYS A 2 -26.33 15.76 -56.80
N ALA A 3 -25.10 15.94 -56.29
CA ALA A 3 -24.58 15.26 -55.12
C ALA A 3 -25.17 15.93 -53.86
N ALA A 4 -25.81 15.14 -53.00
CA ALA A 4 -26.35 15.60 -51.74
C ALA A 4 -25.24 15.69 -50.68
N THR A 5 -24.91 16.91 -50.26
CA THR A 5 -24.02 17.20 -49.13
C THR A 5 -24.74 16.93 -47.80
N VAL A 6 -24.24 15.97 -47.02
CA VAL A 6 -24.71 15.70 -45.66
C VAL A 6 -23.97 16.62 -44.68
N ALA A 7 -24.71 17.48 -43.99
CA ALA A 7 -24.15 18.38 -42.97
C ALA A 7 -23.69 17.59 -41.71
N PRO A 8 -22.58 17.99 -41.05
CA PRO A 8 -22.11 17.34 -39.84
C PRO A 8 -23.06 17.63 -38.67
N ARG A 9 -23.48 16.59 -37.95
CA ARG A 9 -24.26 16.74 -36.72
C ARG A 9 -23.32 17.18 -35.61
N ASP A 10 -23.49 18.41 -35.14
CA ASP A 10 -22.83 18.89 -33.93
C ASP A 10 -23.20 17.99 -32.75
N LYS A 11 -22.20 17.31 -32.19
CA LYS A 11 -22.37 16.53 -30.96
C LYS A 11 -22.51 17.53 -29.82
N GLU A 12 -23.72 17.63 -29.26
CA GLU A 12 -23.95 18.42 -28.06
C GLU A 12 -22.90 18.05 -26.99
N PRO A 13 -22.26 19.06 -26.36
CA PRO A 13 -21.30 18.80 -25.30
C PRO A 13 -22.01 18.05 -24.17
N LEU A 14 -21.41 16.94 -23.72
CA LEU A 14 -21.89 16.14 -22.61
C LEU A 14 -22.06 17.03 -21.36
N ARG A 15 -23.28 17.53 -21.15
CA ARG A 15 -23.66 18.28 -19.94
C ARG A 15 -23.82 17.28 -18.80
N ALA A 16 -22.74 17.07 -18.05
CA ALA A 16 -22.80 16.33 -16.79
C ALA A 16 -23.77 17.05 -15.83
N ARG A 17 -24.74 16.31 -15.27
CA ARG A 17 -25.74 16.86 -14.35
C ARG A 17 -25.05 17.41 -13.10
N ALA A 18 -25.39 18.64 -12.70
CA ALA A 18 -24.82 19.30 -11.52
C ALA A 18 -24.98 18.47 -10.23
N GLU A 19 -26.05 17.69 -10.13
CA GLU A 19 -26.34 16.76 -9.04
C GLU A 19 -25.29 15.66 -8.86
N LEU A 20 -24.58 15.26 -9.92
CA LEU A 20 -23.49 14.28 -9.85
C LEU A 20 -22.23 14.85 -9.17
N TYR A 21 -22.13 16.17 -9.07
CA TYR A 21 -21.06 16.87 -8.36
C TYR A 21 -21.43 17.25 -6.93
N ALA A 22 -22.70 17.08 -6.55
CA ALA A 22 -23.11 17.28 -5.16
C ALA A 22 -22.42 16.21 -4.29
N PRO A 23 -21.78 16.59 -3.17
CA PRO A 23 -21.14 15.64 -2.28
C PRO A 23 -22.21 14.71 -1.68
N THR A 24 -22.41 13.57 -2.32
CA THR A 24 -23.31 12.53 -1.84
C THR A 24 -22.57 11.80 -0.74
N ARG A 25 -23.15 11.78 0.47
CA ARG A 25 -22.68 10.88 1.53
C ARG A 25 -22.72 9.47 0.95
N LEU A 26 -21.57 8.78 0.98
CA LEU A 26 -21.49 7.37 0.60
C LEU A 26 -22.53 6.59 1.41
N SER A 27 -23.15 5.58 0.81
CA SER A 27 -24.05 4.71 1.57
C SER A 27 -23.28 4.03 2.71
N THR A 28 -23.96 3.69 3.81
CA THR A 28 -23.33 3.07 4.99
C THR A 28 -22.51 1.83 4.64
N LYS A 29 -22.97 1.03 3.67
CA LYS A 29 -22.23 -0.13 3.15
C LYS A 29 -20.91 0.26 2.50
N VAL A 30 -20.91 1.31 1.68
CA VAL A 30 -19.71 1.79 0.98
C VAL A 30 -18.75 2.48 1.95
N GLN A 31 -19.26 3.24 2.92
CA GLN A 31 -18.44 3.80 4.00
C GLN A 31 -17.71 2.72 4.78
N ARG A 32 -18.41 1.64 5.17
CA ARG A 32 -17.78 0.50 5.85
C ARG A 32 -16.67 -0.12 5.02
N LEU A 33 -16.90 -0.38 3.74
CA LEU A 33 -15.87 -0.94 2.85
C LEU A 33 -14.64 -0.04 2.74
N PHE A 34 -14.85 1.27 2.61
CA PHE A 34 -13.76 2.24 2.57
C PHE A 34 -12.95 2.23 3.86
N PHE A 35 -13.63 2.31 5.01
CA PHE A 35 -13.01 2.31 6.32
C PHE A 35 -12.24 1.01 6.61
N THR A 36 -12.85 -0.14 6.33
CA THR A 36 -12.18 -1.44 6.47
C THR A 36 -10.93 -1.52 5.60
N ARG A 37 -10.97 -1.02 4.36
CA ARG A 37 -9.79 -0.98 3.48
C ARG A 37 -8.66 -0.14 4.07
N THR A 38 -8.98 1.06 4.57
CA THR A 38 -7.99 1.95 5.19
C THR A 38 -7.36 1.28 6.42
N LEU A 39 -8.15 0.68 7.31
CA LEU A 39 -7.64 -0.03 8.48
C LEU A 39 -6.78 -1.25 8.13
N VAL A 40 -7.21 -2.06 7.15
CA VAL A 40 -6.41 -3.20 6.68
C VAL A 40 -5.07 -2.71 6.15
N THR A 41 -5.06 -1.58 5.41
CA THR A 41 -3.84 -0.97 4.88
C THR A 41 -2.91 -0.54 6.01
N ASP A 42 -3.43 0.12 7.05
CA ASP A 42 -2.66 0.57 8.21
C ASP A 42 -2.09 -0.60 9.01
N ILE A 43 -2.88 -1.66 9.22
CA ILE A 43 -2.41 -2.87 9.91
C ILE A 43 -1.28 -3.54 9.11
N ILE A 44 -1.41 -3.66 7.79
CA ILE A 44 -0.34 -4.18 6.93
C ILE A 44 0.92 -3.31 7.06
N ALA A 45 0.78 -1.98 6.98
CA ALA A 45 1.91 -1.06 7.12
C ALA A 45 2.59 -1.19 8.49
N GLN A 46 1.83 -1.34 9.57
CA GLN A 46 2.35 -1.59 10.91
C GLN A 46 3.09 -2.93 10.99
N GLN A 47 2.51 -4.02 10.46
CA GLN A 47 3.17 -5.33 10.43
C GLN A 47 4.48 -5.29 9.65
N CYS A 48 4.51 -4.65 8.47
CA CYS A 48 5.73 -4.44 7.70
C CYS A 48 6.78 -3.68 8.50
N THR A 49 6.39 -2.58 9.16
CA THR A 49 7.30 -1.76 9.98
C THR A 49 7.93 -2.59 11.10
N LEU A 50 7.11 -3.36 11.84
CA LEU A 50 7.60 -4.23 12.91
C LEU A 50 8.55 -5.32 12.39
N LEU A 51 8.23 -5.92 11.24
CA LEU A 51 9.09 -6.93 10.61
C LEU A 51 10.42 -6.34 10.12
N VAL A 52 10.42 -5.11 9.60
CA VAL A 52 11.65 -4.39 9.23
C VAL A 52 12.52 -4.14 10.47
N TYR A 53 11.95 -3.67 11.56
CA TYR A 53 12.68 -3.46 12.81
C TYR A 53 13.15 -4.78 13.44
N ALA A 54 12.36 -5.85 13.37
CA ALA A 54 12.78 -7.17 13.80
C ALA A 54 13.95 -7.68 12.96
N ALA A 55 13.87 -7.52 11.64
CA ALA A 55 14.96 -7.85 10.72
C ALA A 55 16.23 -7.11 11.10
N ALA A 56 16.15 -5.78 11.29
CA ALA A 56 17.27 -4.94 11.73
C ALA A 56 17.96 -5.51 12.97
N ARG A 57 17.19 -5.91 14.00
CA ARG A 57 17.75 -6.48 15.24
C ARG A 57 18.42 -7.83 15.02
N THR A 58 17.91 -8.65 14.12
CA THR A 58 18.45 -9.99 13.84
C THR A 58 19.62 -9.98 12.86
N SER A 59 19.69 -9.00 11.95
CA SER A 59 20.76 -8.86 10.96
C SER A 59 21.88 -7.89 11.39
N MET A 60 21.65 -7.07 12.44
CA MET A 60 22.64 -6.14 13.00
C MET A 60 23.96 -6.73 13.52
N PRO A 61 24.09 -8.02 13.93
CA PRO A 61 25.40 -8.52 14.33
C PRO A 61 26.47 -8.45 13.21
N LEU A 62 26.05 -8.29 11.94
CA LEU A 62 26.92 -8.31 10.76
C LEU A 62 27.19 -6.91 10.16
N ARG A 63 26.50 -5.85 10.62
CA ARG A 63 26.67 -4.48 10.12
C ARG A 63 26.69 -3.51 11.30
N GLU A 64 27.76 -2.75 11.45
CA GLU A 64 27.94 -1.73 12.48
C GLU A 64 26.70 -0.82 12.60
N ASN A 65 25.83 -1.09 13.59
CA ASN A 65 24.71 -0.26 14.07
C ASN A 65 23.80 0.43 13.02
N ALA A 66 23.79 0.00 11.76
CA ALA A 66 23.05 0.64 10.68
C ALA A 66 21.69 -0.06 10.45
N LEU A 67 20.63 0.73 10.32
CA LEU A 67 19.31 0.23 9.91
C LEU A 67 19.38 -0.37 8.49
N PRO A 68 18.59 -1.43 8.19
CA PRO A 68 18.59 -2.05 6.87
C PRO A 68 18.08 -1.11 5.78
N ARG A 69 18.50 -1.32 4.54
CA ARG A 69 17.92 -0.69 3.36
C ARG A 69 16.64 -1.42 2.98
N VAL A 70 15.54 -0.69 2.90
CA VAL A 70 14.19 -1.19 2.63
C VAL A 70 13.79 -0.80 1.22
N GLY A 71 13.62 -1.80 0.36
CA GLY A 71 13.03 -1.62 -0.96
C GLY A 71 11.54 -1.95 -0.94
N ILE A 72 10.71 -1.08 -1.49
CA ILE A 72 9.28 -1.30 -1.64
C ILE A 72 8.97 -1.50 -3.13
N LEU A 73 8.49 -2.70 -3.48
CA LEU A 73 8.10 -3.03 -4.84
C LEU A 73 6.61 -2.74 -5.01
N GLY A 74 6.31 -1.60 -5.63
CA GLY A 74 4.96 -1.12 -5.93
C GLY A 74 4.58 0.11 -5.12
N GLY A 75 4.52 1.28 -5.77
CA GLY A 75 4.09 2.56 -5.19
C GLY A 75 2.57 2.75 -5.12
N GLY A 76 1.81 1.69 -4.85
CA GLY A 76 0.35 1.74 -4.71
C GLY A 76 -0.11 2.22 -3.32
N HIS A 77 -1.39 2.00 -2.98
CA HIS A 77 -1.93 2.37 -1.65
C HIS A 77 -1.13 1.72 -0.50
N ILE A 78 -0.86 0.42 -0.59
CA ILE A 78 -0.10 -0.30 0.45
C ILE A 78 1.35 0.18 0.51
N GLY A 79 2.04 0.30 -0.63
CA GLY A 79 3.43 0.73 -0.66
C GLY A 79 3.62 2.15 -0.11
N CYS A 80 2.72 3.08 -0.45
CA CYS A 80 2.72 4.43 0.13
C CYS A 80 2.49 4.38 1.64
N ALA A 81 1.52 3.59 2.12
CA ALA A 81 1.25 3.46 3.54
C ALA A 81 2.44 2.87 4.31
N VAL A 82 3.10 1.85 3.77
CA VAL A 82 4.32 1.27 4.36
C VAL A 82 5.43 2.32 4.44
N ALA A 83 5.72 3.04 3.35
CA ALA A 83 6.75 4.07 3.32
C ALA A 83 6.48 5.19 4.34
N VAL A 84 5.26 5.75 4.34
CA VAL A 84 4.86 6.79 5.30
C VAL A 84 4.93 6.28 6.73
N LYS A 85 4.54 5.02 6.98
CA LYS A 85 4.57 4.44 8.32
C LYS A 85 5.99 4.28 8.85
N LEU A 86 6.92 3.81 8.02
CA LEU A 86 8.35 3.76 8.35
C LEU A 86 8.89 5.15 8.69
N LEU A 87 8.62 6.14 7.85
CA LEU A 87 9.06 7.54 8.06
C LEU A 87 8.52 8.13 9.37
N LYS A 88 7.26 7.83 9.72
CA LYS A 88 6.65 8.24 11.00
C LYS A 88 7.26 7.56 12.22
N SER A 89 7.94 6.44 12.03
CA SER A 89 8.66 5.73 13.09
C SER A 89 10.14 6.11 13.10
N ASP A 90 10.48 7.31 12.63
CA ASP A 90 11.83 7.87 12.53
C ASP A 90 12.80 7.00 11.69
N PHE A 91 12.27 6.20 10.77
CA PHE A 91 13.11 5.45 9.84
C PHE A 91 13.70 6.40 8.78
N PRO A 92 15.02 6.37 8.54
CA PRO A 92 15.67 7.33 7.65
C PRO A 92 15.20 7.15 6.21
N ALA A 93 14.76 8.24 5.58
CA ALA A 93 14.30 8.25 4.19
C ALA A 93 15.38 7.76 3.21
N SER A 94 16.67 7.99 3.51
CA SER A 94 17.81 7.51 2.73
C SER A 94 17.91 5.99 2.66
N ASN A 95 17.28 5.28 3.60
CA ASN A 95 17.28 3.83 3.65
C ASN A 95 16.01 3.24 3.02
N ILE A 96 15.11 4.05 2.46
CA ILE A 96 13.89 3.60 1.82
C ILE A 96 13.98 3.92 0.33
N ALA A 97 13.65 2.96 -0.53
CA ALA A 97 13.49 3.20 -1.95
C ALA A 97 12.22 2.51 -2.46
N ILE A 98 11.60 3.06 -3.51
CA ILE A 98 10.39 2.50 -4.10
C ILE A 98 10.59 2.28 -5.60
N SER A 99 10.37 1.05 -6.05
CA SER A 99 10.23 0.77 -7.49
C SER A 99 8.75 0.78 -7.87
N THR A 100 8.40 1.56 -8.88
CA THR A 100 7.02 1.67 -9.38
C THR A 100 7.01 2.02 -10.86
N ARG A 101 5.94 1.64 -11.56
CA ARG A 101 5.74 1.95 -13.00
C ARG A 101 5.55 3.44 -13.27
N GLN A 102 5.19 4.22 -12.26
CA GLN A 102 4.89 5.66 -12.37
C GLN A 102 5.60 6.42 -11.24
N PRO A 103 6.94 6.57 -11.31
CA PRO A 103 7.73 7.15 -10.22
C PRO A 103 7.40 8.63 -9.96
N ASP A 104 7.14 9.40 -11.02
CA ASP A 104 6.83 10.84 -10.95
C ASP A 104 5.40 11.10 -10.45
N ARG A 105 4.53 10.09 -10.51
CA ARG A 105 3.14 10.23 -10.09
C ARG A 105 3.04 10.09 -8.57
N VAL A 106 2.61 11.16 -7.92
CA VAL A 106 2.15 11.10 -6.53
C VAL A 106 0.75 10.51 -6.51
N LEU A 107 0.59 9.38 -5.82
CA LEU A 107 -0.71 8.73 -5.65
C LEU A 107 -1.57 9.53 -4.66
N LYS A 108 -2.84 9.78 -5.02
CA LYS A 108 -3.84 10.27 -4.06
C LYS A 108 -4.34 9.08 -3.24
N CYS A 109 -3.79 8.88 -2.05
CA CYS A 109 -4.20 7.82 -1.13
C CYS A 109 -4.34 8.33 0.31
N ASP A 110 -5.06 7.57 1.13
CA ASP A 110 -5.40 7.94 2.51
C ASP A 110 -4.15 8.24 3.37
N ALA A 111 -3.05 7.52 3.13
CA ALA A 111 -1.77 7.71 3.84
C ALA A 111 -1.10 9.08 3.55
N LEU A 112 -1.39 9.70 2.39
CA LEU A 112 -0.76 10.93 1.91
C LEU A 112 -1.70 12.15 1.99
N GLN A 113 -2.80 12.07 2.73
CA GLN A 113 -3.76 13.18 2.83
C GLN A 113 -3.21 14.39 3.61
N SER A 114 -2.33 14.17 4.58
CA SER A 114 -1.70 15.26 5.34
C SER A 114 -0.52 15.83 4.56
N PRO A 115 -0.38 17.18 4.47
CA PRO A 115 0.76 17.83 3.83
C PRO A 115 2.11 17.37 4.39
N GLN A 116 2.18 17.09 5.70
CA GLN A 116 3.38 16.60 6.37
C GLN A 116 3.75 15.20 5.87
N HIS A 117 2.80 14.27 5.75
CA HIS A 117 3.08 12.93 5.22
C HIS A 117 3.48 12.97 3.75
N LEU A 118 2.89 13.89 2.98
CA LEU A 118 3.27 14.09 1.59
C LEU A 118 4.71 14.58 1.47
N ALA A 119 5.11 15.57 2.27
CA ALA A 119 6.49 16.07 2.29
C ALA A 119 7.50 14.97 2.67
N LEU A 120 7.19 14.17 3.71
CA LEU A 120 8.01 13.03 4.10
C LEU A 120 8.14 11.99 2.96
N PHE A 121 7.02 11.66 2.31
CA PHE A 121 7.01 10.69 1.21
C PHE A 121 7.76 11.19 -0.03
N GLN A 122 7.75 12.51 -0.30
CA GLN A 122 8.49 13.09 -1.41
C GLN A 122 10.00 12.93 -1.27
N ALA A 123 10.52 12.86 -0.05
CA ALA A 123 11.94 12.61 0.22
C ALA A 123 12.39 11.18 -0.13
N VAL A 124 11.45 10.24 -0.35
CA VAL A 124 11.77 8.85 -0.69
C VAL A 124 12.10 8.73 -2.19
N PRO A 125 13.27 8.20 -2.56
CA PRO A 125 13.63 7.96 -3.96
C PRO A 125 12.67 6.95 -4.60
N ARG A 126 12.23 7.31 -5.81
CA ARG A 126 11.28 6.52 -6.62
C ARG A 126 11.82 6.40 -8.04
N TYR A 127 11.80 5.19 -8.57
CA TYR A 127 12.23 4.91 -9.94
C TYR A 127 11.51 3.67 -10.49
N TYR A 128 11.75 3.34 -11.78
CA TYR A 128 11.16 2.18 -12.43
C TYR A 128 12.23 1.13 -12.76
N ASP A 129 12.74 0.45 -11.74
CA ASP A 129 13.74 -0.61 -11.88
C ASP A 129 13.64 -1.60 -10.71
N ASN A 130 12.93 -2.70 -10.93
CA ASN A 130 12.75 -3.73 -9.89
C ASN A 130 14.06 -4.45 -9.56
N VAL A 131 14.96 -4.61 -10.53
CA VAL A 131 16.21 -5.36 -10.37
C VAL A 131 17.19 -4.56 -9.52
N ARG A 132 17.36 -3.27 -9.83
CA ARG A 132 18.15 -2.36 -9.01
C ARG A 132 17.66 -2.34 -7.58
N LEU A 133 16.35 -2.15 -7.37
CA LEU A 133 15.75 -2.15 -6.04
C LEU A 133 16.10 -3.42 -5.26
N CYS A 134 15.99 -4.60 -5.88
CA CYS A 134 16.30 -5.85 -5.19
C CYS A 134 17.77 -5.98 -4.80
N LYS A 135 18.70 -5.43 -5.59
CA LYS A 135 20.15 -5.50 -5.31
C LYS A 135 20.59 -4.55 -4.18
N GLU A 136 19.95 -3.39 -4.06
CA GLU A 136 20.29 -2.40 -3.03
C GLU A 136 19.55 -2.61 -1.70
N SER A 137 18.53 -3.47 -1.68
CA SER A 137 17.71 -3.70 -0.50
C SER A 137 18.23 -4.85 0.34
N ASP A 138 18.23 -4.69 1.66
CA ASP A 138 18.42 -5.78 2.60
C ASP A 138 17.06 -6.38 3.01
N VAL A 139 16.00 -5.56 2.97
CA VAL A 139 14.60 -5.98 3.14
C VAL A 139 13.78 -5.52 1.94
N LEU A 140 13.13 -6.46 1.26
CA LEU A 140 12.27 -6.19 0.12
C LEU A 140 10.79 -6.42 0.48
N VAL A 141 9.98 -5.37 0.42
CA VAL A 141 8.54 -5.42 0.67
C VAL A 141 7.77 -5.48 -0.65
N LEU A 142 7.02 -6.56 -0.87
CA LEU A 142 6.21 -6.78 -2.06
C LEU A 142 4.81 -6.18 -1.88
N CYS A 143 4.57 -5.01 -2.48
CA CYS A 143 3.33 -4.23 -2.39
C CYS A 143 2.59 -4.05 -3.73
N MET A 144 2.96 -4.83 -4.74
CA MET A 144 2.27 -4.86 -6.04
C MET A 144 0.94 -5.65 -5.97
N PRO A 145 0.04 -5.53 -6.96
CA PRO A 145 -1.09 -6.45 -7.08
C PRO A 145 -0.65 -7.91 -7.28
N PRO A 146 -1.34 -8.92 -6.71
CA PRO A 146 -0.99 -10.33 -6.88
C PRO A 146 -0.93 -10.81 -8.33
N SER A 147 -1.74 -10.22 -9.21
CA SER A 147 -1.73 -10.49 -10.66
C SER A 147 -0.39 -10.17 -11.34
N GLN A 148 0.43 -9.31 -10.73
CA GLN A 148 1.75 -8.94 -11.25
C GLN A 148 2.87 -9.85 -10.71
N LEU A 149 2.58 -10.77 -9.78
CA LEU A 149 3.61 -11.60 -9.16
C LEU A 149 4.41 -12.39 -10.21
N LYS A 150 3.75 -12.97 -11.21
CA LYS A 150 4.42 -13.76 -12.24
C LYS A 150 5.40 -12.92 -13.06
N SER A 151 4.99 -11.75 -13.55
CA SER A 151 5.86 -10.91 -14.38
C SER A 151 7.01 -10.29 -13.58
N VAL A 152 6.74 -9.83 -12.35
CA VAL A 152 7.76 -9.28 -11.47
C VAL A 152 8.75 -10.35 -11.03
N SER A 153 8.28 -11.55 -10.70
CA SER A 153 9.14 -12.66 -10.26
C SER A 153 10.23 -13.01 -11.27
N ILE A 154 9.91 -12.96 -12.57
CA ILE A 154 10.88 -13.24 -13.63
C ILE A 154 12.04 -12.22 -13.58
N GLN A 155 11.74 -10.96 -13.27
CA GLN A 155 12.74 -9.89 -13.19
C GLN A 155 13.60 -10.03 -11.94
N ILE A 156 12.97 -10.26 -10.78
CA ILE A 156 13.66 -10.16 -9.48
C ILE A 156 14.33 -11.47 -9.04
N LYS A 157 13.89 -12.63 -9.56
CA LYS A 157 14.38 -13.94 -9.12
C LYS A 157 15.90 -14.06 -9.23
N HIS A 158 16.49 -13.59 -10.33
CA HIS A 158 17.95 -13.64 -10.51
C HIS A 158 18.69 -12.70 -9.56
N ALA A 159 18.10 -11.57 -9.18
CA ALA A 159 18.69 -10.65 -8.22
C ALA A 159 18.64 -11.20 -6.78
N LEU A 160 17.58 -11.94 -6.45
CA LEU A 160 17.36 -12.52 -5.12
C LEU A 160 18.04 -13.89 -4.92
N ALA A 161 18.27 -14.65 -5.99
CA ALA A 161 18.87 -15.99 -5.93
C ALA A 161 20.41 -15.98 -5.86
N LEU A 162 21.03 -14.82 -5.68
CA LEU A 162 22.49 -14.73 -5.55
C LEU A 162 22.94 -15.38 -4.22
N PRO A 163 24.01 -16.20 -4.20
CA PRO A 163 24.43 -16.98 -3.02
C PRO A 163 24.65 -16.14 -1.76
N ASP A 164 25.13 -14.91 -1.92
CA ASP A 164 25.43 -13.99 -0.81
C ASP A 164 24.30 -13.00 -0.51
N CYS A 165 23.14 -13.13 -1.18
CA CYS A 165 22.02 -12.21 -1.04
C CYS A 165 21.09 -12.66 0.11
N ALA A 166 21.38 -12.18 1.32
CA ALA A 166 20.56 -12.39 2.51
C ALA A 166 19.34 -11.44 2.58
N THR A 167 18.67 -11.20 1.45
CA THR A 167 17.52 -10.27 1.42
C THR A 167 16.29 -10.92 2.03
N LEU A 168 15.74 -10.29 3.08
CA LEU A 168 14.45 -10.68 3.64
C LEU A 168 13.32 -10.16 2.75
N VAL A 169 12.45 -11.06 2.29
CA VAL A 169 11.26 -10.69 1.52
C VAL A 169 10.03 -10.64 2.44
N ILE A 170 9.37 -9.48 2.49
CA ILE A 170 8.09 -9.30 3.19
C ILE A 170 6.98 -9.18 2.15
N SER A 171 6.04 -10.12 2.12
CA SER A 171 4.93 -10.10 1.17
C SER A 171 3.66 -9.54 1.80
N THR A 172 3.07 -8.53 1.16
CA THR A 172 1.72 -8.02 1.48
C THR A 172 0.64 -8.55 0.54
N LEU A 173 0.98 -9.53 -0.31
CA LEU A 173 0.10 -10.02 -1.37
C LEU A 173 -1.05 -10.87 -0.80
N CYS A 174 -2.29 -10.45 -1.03
CA CYS A 174 -3.46 -11.29 -0.79
C CYS A 174 -3.52 -12.43 -1.83
N GLY A 175 -4.05 -13.60 -1.45
CA GLY A 175 -4.24 -14.73 -2.36
C GLY A 175 -3.00 -15.55 -2.77
N ALA A 176 -1.77 -15.05 -2.59
CA ALA A 176 -0.55 -15.82 -2.87
C ALA A 176 -0.15 -16.72 -1.68
N THR A 177 0.12 -18.02 -1.91
CA THR A 177 0.61 -18.92 -0.84
C THR A 177 2.10 -18.66 -0.56
N LEU A 178 2.57 -19.03 0.65
CA LEU A 178 3.99 -18.92 1.01
C LEU A 178 4.88 -19.68 0.01
N GLU A 179 4.47 -20.89 -0.38
CA GLU A 179 5.16 -21.72 -1.36
C GLU A 179 5.24 -21.03 -2.74
N SER A 180 4.13 -20.46 -3.21
CA SER A 180 4.11 -19.73 -4.49
C SER A 180 5.07 -18.54 -4.48
N LEU A 181 5.17 -17.85 -3.34
CA LEU A 181 6.05 -16.70 -3.15
C LEU A 181 7.52 -17.12 -3.08
N GLN A 182 7.84 -18.18 -2.34
CA GLN A 182 9.20 -18.73 -2.24
C GLN A 182 9.70 -19.20 -3.62
N LYS A 183 8.84 -19.91 -4.37
CA LYS A 183 9.17 -20.34 -5.74
C LYS A 183 9.37 -19.16 -6.70
N ALA A 184 8.52 -18.14 -6.58
CA ALA A 184 8.59 -16.93 -7.41
C ALA A 184 9.85 -16.11 -7.10
N CYS A 185 10.16 -15.88 -5.82
CA CYS A 185 11.29 -15.06 -5.40
C CYS A 185 12.62 -15.81 -5.42
N GLY A 186 12.61 -17.15 -5.44
CA GLY A 186 13.82 -17.97 -5.40
C GLY A 186 14.53 -17.96 -4.04
N THR A 187 13.83 -17.58 -2.96
CA THR A 187 14.38 -17.48 -1.61
C THR A 187 13.44 -18.10 -0.58
N ARG A 188 14.01 -18.61 0.51
CA ARG A 188 13.27 -19.11 1.68
C ARG A 188 13.13 -18.06 2.78
N LEU A 189 13.91 -16.97 2.74
CA LEU A 189 13.84 -15.85 3.67
C LEU A 189 12.63 -14.97 3.32
N LEU A 190 11.44 -15.51 3.56
CA LEU A 190 10.18 -14.87 3.21
C LEU A 190 9.20 -14.90 4.36
N VAL A 191 8.65 -13.73 4.69
CA VAL A 191 7.57 -13.56 5.67
C VAL A 191 6.38 -12.93 4.97
N LYS A 192 5.17 -13.32 5.38
CA LYS A 192 3.92 -12.81 4.81
C LYS A 192 3.11 -12.09 5.88
N THR A 193 2.66 -10.87 5.60
CA THR A 193 1.69 -10.17 6.46
C THR A 193 0.35 -10.87 6.40
N ARG A 194 -0.33 -11.00 7.55
CA ARG A 194 -1.67 -11.62 7.63
C ARG A 194 -2.61 -10.68 8.35
N VAL A 195 -3.72 -10.37 7.71
CA VAL A 195 -4.83 -9.63 8.32
C VAL A 195 -6.08 -10.51 8.27
N ASN A 196 -6.66 -10.78 9.43
CA ASN A 196 -7.94 -11.47 9.52
C ASN A 196 -9.05 -10.41 9.41
N VAL A 197 -9.51 -10.18 8.18
CA VAL A 197 -10.54 -9.16 7.89
C VAL A 197 -11.86 -9.44 8.63
N PRO A 198 -12.41 -10.67 8.66
CA PRO A 198 -13.62 -10.95 9.45
C PRO A 198 -13.48 -10.58 10.93
N ARG A 199 -12.35 -10.94 11.55
CA ARG A 199 -12.09 -10.58 12.96
C ARG A 199 -11.96 -9.07 13.15
N LEU A 200 -11.31 -8.38 12.20
CA LEU A 200 -11.19 -6.92 12.24
C LEU A 200 -12.56 -6.25 12.15
N VAL A 201 -13.41 -6.66 11.21
CA VAL A 201 -14.77 -6.13 11.06
C VAL A 201 -15.60 -6.41 12.32
N GLY A 202 -15.51 -7.61 12.89
CA GLY A 202 -16.17 -7.92 14.16
C GLY A 202 -15.75 -6.99 15.30
N LEU A 203 -14.45 -6.69 15.44
CA LEU A 203 -13.98 -5.72 16.44
C LEU A 203 -14.51 -4.31 16.21
N LEU A 204 -14.68 -3.91 14.94
CA LEU A 204 -15.27 -2.61 14.59
C LEU A 204 -16.75 -2.55 14.92
N ASP A 205 -17.52 -3.60 14.63
CA ASP A 205 -18.94 -3.64 14.93
C ASP A 205 -19.17 -3.58 16.46
N MET A 206 -18.33 -4.24 17.25
CA MET A 206 -18.38 -4.15 18.72
C MET A 206 -18.05 -2.74 19.25
N SER A 207 -17.11 -2.03 18.63
CA SER A 207 -16.74 -0.67 19.04
C SER A 207 -17.75 0.39 18.56
N HIS A 208 -18.45 0.16 17.44
CA HIS A 208 -19.60 1.00 17.06
C HIS A 208 -20.84 0.73 17.93
N GLY A 209 -21.01 -0.50 18.46
CA GLY A 209 -22.02 -0.81 19.48
C GLY A 209 -21.79 -0.06 20.80
N ALA A 210 -20.54 0.16 21.21
CA ALA A 210 -20.20 0.94 22.40
C ALA A 210 -20.43 2.45 22.22
N ILE A 211 -20.29 2.98 21.00
CA ILE A 211 -20.56 4.40 20.70
C ILE A 211 -22.08 4.65 20.57
N GLY A 212 -22.87 3.63 20.19
CA GLY A 212 -24.34 3.71 20.19
C GLY A 212 -24.94 3.86 21.59
N ILE A 213 -24.38 3.17 22.59
CA ILE A 213 -24.86 3.25 23.98
C ILE A 213 -24.53 4.63 24.59
N ALA A 214 -23.37 5.21 24.26
CA ALA A 214 -22.99 6.54 24.76
C ALA A 214 -23.77 7.70 24.10
N ALA A 215 -24.36 7.50 22.92
CA ALA A 215 -25.16 8.52 22.25
C ALA A 215 -26.65 8.48 22.67
N GLU A 216 -27.14 7.35 23.16
CA GLU A 216 -28.53 7.20 23.63
C GLU A 216 -28.69 7.69 25.09
N GLU A 217 -27.65 7.61 25.91
CA GLU A 217 -27.68 8.12 27.31
C GLU A 217 -27.52 9.65 27.46
N LEU A 218 -27.31 10.40 26.37
CA LEU A 218 -27.23 11.87 26.39
C LEU A 218 -28.44 12.56 25.76
N GLY A 219 -29.49 11.81 25.40
CA GLY A 219 -30.68 12.29 24.70
C GLY A 219 -31.95 12.50 25.53
N GLU A 220 -32.00 12.07 26.79
CA GLU A 220 -33.18 12.23 27.66
C GLU A 220 -32.83 12.93 28.98
N SER A 221 -32.63 14.24 28.94
CA SER A 221 -33.00 15.10 30.07
C SER A 221 -33.25 16.55 29.62
N ARG A 222 -34.53 16.96 29.70
CA ARG A 222 -35.06 18.34 29.66
C ARG A 222 -34.95 19.02 28.28
N PHE A 223 -36.01 19.43 27.60
CA PHE A 223 -37.29 20.04 28.00
C PHE A 223 -38.43 19.58 27.09
#